data_AF-A0A0L0G157-F1
#
_entry.id   AF-A0A0L0G157-F1
#
_cell.length_a   1.000
_cell.length_b   1.000
_cell.length_c   1.000
_cell.angle_alpha   90.00
_cell.angle_beta   90.00
_cell.angle_gamma   90.00
#
_symmetry.space_group_name_H-M   'P 1'
#
loop_
_entity.id
_entity.type
_entity.pdbx_description
1 polymer ?
#
loop_
_entity_poly.entity_id
_entity_poly.type
_entity_poly.pdbx_seq_one_letter_code
_entity_poly.pdbx_strand_id
1 'polypeptide(L)'
;MASEQAYFKDLQNLRSERLSLFNRTRSIAKDSAFVSDVKASYGDLPLVANLRCGLWYSNSFDDHAYFKSTDGHSHMCDLNMRRLNLHLLKHLQTSGGFMLVDSSRRKRFPDSMSRTVPIWAACVNAVVDRYQHRQRQDMHKQFPEAKVDPETQLPFNLYVLPTMVSAMEKAQLESMMEQWLVKLERTLTESTSLR
;
A
#
# COMPACT_ATOMS: atom_id res chain seq x y z
N MET A 1 -35.28 33.91 8.22
CA MET A 1 -34.13 34.61 8.83
C MET A 1 -33.78 34.06 10.21
N ALA A 2 -34.62 34.16 11.25
CA ALA A 2 -34.29 33.62 12.59
C ALA A 2 -34.23 32.07 12.66
N SER A 3 -35.15 31.35 11.99
CA SER A 3 -35.14 29.87 11.94
C SER A 3 -33.94 29.31 11.16
N GLU A 4 -33.53 30.03 10.13
CA GLU A 4 -32.39 29.69 9.28
C GLU A 4 -31.06 29.87 10.03
N GLN A 5 -30.94 30.93 10.84
CA GLN A 5 -29.80 31.13 11.74
C GLN A 5 -29.73 30.07 12.85
N ALA A 6 -30.87 29.66 13.42
CA ALA A 6 -30.93 28.56 14.40
C ALA A 6 -30.47 27.23 13.77
N TYR A 7 -30.97 26.91 12.57
CA TYR A 7 -30.56 25.72 11.83
C TYR A 7 -29.06 25.66 11.55
N PHE A 8 -28.44 26.77 11.11
CA PHE A 8 -26.99 26.82 10.88
C PHE A 8 -26.19 26.66 12.19
N LYS A 9 -26.69 27.17 13.31
CA LYS A 9 -26.09 27.01 14.63
C LYS A 9 -26.14 25.55 15.11
N ASP A 10 -27.27 24.88 14.89
CA ASP A 10 -27.42 23.46 15.21
C ASP A 10 -26.48 22.59 14.37
N LEU A 11 -26.32 22.88 13.09
CA LEU A 11 -25.34 22.19 12.23
C LEU A 11 -23.89 22.43 12.69
N GLN A 12 -23.57 23.62 13.20
CA GLN A 12 -22.26 23.90 13.78
C GLN A 12 -22.02 23.12 15.08
N ASN A 13 -23.02 23.03 15.95
CA ASN A 13 -22.97 22.24 17.18
C ASN A 13 -22.81 20.74 16.89
N LEU A 14 -23.56 20.19 15.93
CA LEU A 14 -23.41 18.80 15.50
C LEU A 14 -22.00 18.53 14.94
N ARG A 15 -21.41 19.49 14.21
CA ARG A 15 -20.04 19.38 13.72
C ARG A 15 -19.01 19.43 14.86
N SER A 16 -19.20 20.30 15.85
CA SER A 16 -18.29 20.41 16.99
C SER A 16 -18.36 19.18 17.89
N GLU A 17 -19.57 18.67 18.15
CA GLU A 17 -19.81 17.43 18.89
C GLU A 17 -19.17 16.23 18.20
N ARG A 18 -19.31 16.09 16.88
CA ARG A 18 -18.63 15.03 16.11
C ARG A 18 -17.12 15.05 16.29
N LEU A 19 -16.55 16.24 16.45
CA LEU A 19 -15.11 16.45 16.63
C LEU A 19 -14.68 16.50 18.11
N SER A 20 -15.60 16.26 19.04
CA SER A 20 -15.30 16.20 20.47
C SER A 20 -14.28 15.12 20.80
N LEU A 21 -13.54 15.32 21.88
CA LEU A 21 -12.57 14.34 22.38
C LEU A 21 -13.22 12.98 22.65
N PHE A 22 -14.42 12.98 23.22
CA PHE A 22 -15.20 11.77 23.48
C PHE A 22 -15.50 11.00 22.19
N ASN A 23 -16.01 11.66 21.15
CA ASN A 23 -16.32 10.97 19.90
C ASN A 23 -15.06 10.46 19.18
N ARG A 24 -13.94 11.18 19.25
CA ARG A 24 -12.66 10.72 18.69
C ARG A 24 -12.12 9.49 19.42
N THR A 25 -12.09 9.51 20.74
CA THR A 25 -11.62 8.38 21.56
C THR A 25 -12.54 7.16 21.39
N ARG A 26 -13.86 7.37 21.35
CA ARG A 26 -14.82 6.32 21.07
C ARG A 26 -14.65 5.73 19.66
N SER A 27 -14.35 6.54 18.64
CA SER A 27 -14.04 6.05 17.30
C SER A 27 -12.79 5.16 17.32
N ILE A 28 -11.70 5.63 17.95
CA ILE A 28 -10.45 4.86 18.05
C ILE A 28 -10.70 3.51 18.76
N ALA A 29 -11.44 3.51 19.87
CA ALA A 29 -11.75 2.30 20.61
C ALA A 29 -12.56 1.29 19.77
N LYS A 30 -13.54 1.76 19.00
CA LYS A 30 -14.32 0.92 18.07
C LYS A 30 -13.45 0.36 16.94
N ASP A 31 -12.65 1.21 16.31
CA ASP A 31 -11.77 0.82 15.22
C ASP A 31 -10.69 -0.18 15.70
N SER A 32 -10.21 -0.03 16.94
CA SER A 32 -9.26 -0.96 17.55
C SER A 32 -9.88 -2.34 17.86
N ALA A 33 -11.12 -2.36 18.34
CA ALA A 33 -11.87 -3.61 18.49
C ALA A 33 -12.06 -4.30 17.14
N PHE A 34 -12.43 -3.56 16.09
CA PHE A 34 -12.54 -4.09 14.73
C PHE A 34 -11.21 -4.70 14.23
N VAL A 35 -10.08 -4.02 14.41
CA VAL A 35 -8.77 -4.58 14.03
C VAL A 35 -8.47 -5.88 14.77
N SER A 36 -8.84 -5.97 16.05
CA SER A 36 -8.69 -7.18 16.86
C SER A 36 -9.54 -8.33 16.34
N ASP A 37 -10.81 -8.06 15.99
CA ASP A 37 -11.74 -9.07 15.43
C ASP A 37 -11.26 -9.60 14.08
N VAL A 38 -10.77 -8.70 13.20
CA VAL A 38 -10.19 -9.10 11.91
C VAL A 38 -8.92 -9.92 12.15
N LYS A 39 -8.01 -9.49 13.04
CA LYS A 39 -6.78 -10.25 13.32
C LYS A 39 -7.10 -11.66 13.82
N ALA A 40 -8.10 -11.82 14.69
CA ALA A 40 -8.56 -13.12 15.15
C ALA A 40 -9.09 -14.01 14.00
N SER A 41 -9.68 -13.42 12.96
CA SER A 41 -10.24 -14.14 11.81
C SER A 41 -9.20 -14.58 10.78
N TYR A 42 -8.07 -13.87 10.69
CA TYR A 42 -7.01 -14.10 9.69
C TYR A 42 -5.77 -14.83 10.25
N GLY A 43 -5.87 -15.35 11.48
CA GLY A 43 -4.89 -16.26 12.07
C GLY A 43 -3.50 -15.65 12.22
N ASP A 44 -2.49 -16.34 11.71
CA ASP A 44 -1.06 -16.04 11.93
C ASP A 44 -0.51 -14.89 11.07
N LEU A 45 -1.33 -14.27 10.20
CA LEU A 45 -0.84 -13.17 9.37
C LEU A 45 -0.31 -12.00 10.21
N PRO A 46 0.97 -11.58 10.04
CA PRO A 46 1.55 -10.48 10.81
C PRO A 46 0.73 -9.20 10.70
N LEU A 47 0.52 -8.52 11.81
CA LEU A 47 -0.17 -7.24 11.88
C LEU A 47 0.84 -6.10 11.75
N VAL A 48 0.68 -5.28 10.71
CA VAL A 48 1.61 -4.19 10.36
C VAL A 48 0.90 -2.85 10.44
N ALA A 49 1.46 -1.92 11.21
CA ALA A 49 0.92 -0.56 11.29
C ALA A 49 1.50 0.34 10.19
N ASN A 50 0.66 1.03 9.41
CA ASN A 50 1.14 2.18 8.66
C ASN A 50 1.39 3.36 9.61
N LEU A 51 2.62 3.81 9.77
CA LEU A 51 3.05 4.84 10.71
C LEU A 51 2.42 6.23 10.49
N ARG A 52 1.61 6.40 9.44
CA ARG A 52 0.77 7.58 9.27
C ARG A 52 -0.32 7.68 10.33
N CYS A 53 -1.13 6.63 10.45
CA CYS A 53 -2.27 6.62 11.37
C CYS A 53 -2.58 5.24 11.97
N GLY A 54 -1.97 4.15 11.49
CA GLY A 54 -2.31 2.78 11.87
C GLY A 54 -1.99 2.40 13.31
N LEU A 55 -1.01 3.07 13.94
CA LEU A 55 -0.55 2.75 15.30
C LEU A 55 -1.62 2.89 16.39
N TRP A 56 -2.72 3.60 16.12
CA TRP A 56 -3.77 3.87 17.10
C TRP A 56 -4.69 2.67 17.39
N TYR A 57 -4.64 1.62 16.57
CA TYR A 57 -5.71 0.63 16.49
C TYR A 57 -5.34 -0.76 17.02
N SER A 58 -4.12 -0.95 17.52
CA SER A 58 -3.74 -2.17 18.25
C SER A 58 -2.68 -1.84 19.29
N ASN A 59 -2.65 -2.63 20.37
CA ASN A 59 -1.60 -2.53 21.39
C ASN A 59 -0.31 -3.25 20.97
N SER A 60 -0.37 -4.13 19.97
CA SER A 60 0.76 -4.92 19.49
C SER A 60 0.75 -5.00 17.96
N PHE A 61 1.93 -4.84 17.37
CA PHE A 61 2.19 -4.97 15.94
C PHE A 61 3.48 -5.75 15.74
N ASP A 62 3.53 -6.58 14.71
CA ASP A 62 4.70 -7.37 14.34
C ASP A 62 5.71 -6.55 13.54
N ASP A 63 5.25 -5.48 12.88
CA ASP A 63 6.09 -4.55 12.13
C ASP A 63 5.37 -3.24 11.84
N HIS A 64 6.10 -2.34 11.17
CA HIS A 64 5.60 -1.03 10.77
C HIS A 64 5.93 -0.73 9.31
N ALA A 65 5.06 0.02 8.66
CA ALA A 65 5.24 0.49 7.28
C ALA A 65 5.11 2.00 7.21
N TYR A 66 5.61 2.60 6.14
CA TYR A 66 5.40 4.01 5.84
C TYR A 66 4.90 4.16 4.40
N PHE A 67 3.60 3.97 4.21
CA PHE A 67 2.92 4.25 2.94
C PHE A 67 2.29 5.64 3.01
N LYS A 68 2.82 6.60 2.24
CA LYS A 68 2.32 7.98 2.20
C LYS A 68 1.34 8.14 1.04
N SER A 69 0.15 8.65 1.33
CA SER A 69 -0.91 8.89 0.33
C SER A 69 -0.47 9.74 -0.88
N THR A 70 0.45 10.69 -0.69
CA THR A 70 0.95 11.53 -1.80
C THR A 70 1.74 10.76 -2.83
N ASP A 71 2.36 9.66 -2.44
CA ASP A 71 3.22 8.87 -3.32
C ASP A 71 2.37 8.15 -4.39
N GLY A 72 1.04 8.09 -4.23
CA GLY A 72 0.10 7.55 -5.21
C GLY A 72 -0.75 8.60 -5.97
N HIS A 73 -0.58 9.91 -5.75
CA HIS A 73 -1.46 10.92 -6.38
C HIS A 73 -0.99 11.36 -7.77
N SER A 74 -1.93 11.52 -8.71
CA SER A 74 -1.73 11.68 -10.15
C SER A 74 -0.75 12.78 -10.62
N HIS A 75 -0.51 13.82 -9.81
CA HIS A 75 0.42 14.91 -10.15
C HIS A 75 1.81 14.79 -9.51
N MET A 76 1.97 13.91 -8.50
CA MET A 76 3.21 13.74 -7.72
C MET A 76 3.51 12.27 -7.40
N CYS A 77 2.99 11.35 -8.22
CA CYS A 77 3.15 9.93 -8.01
C CYS A 77 4.61 9.55 -8.22
N ASP A 78 5.34 9.30 -7.14
CA ASP A 78 6.72 8.85 -7.21
C ASP A 78 6.97 7.79 -6.14
N LEU A 79 7.65 6.72 -6.56
CA LEU A 79 8.05 5.65 -5.67
C LEU A 79 9.21 6.15 -4.79
N ASN A 80 8.96 6.34 -3.51
CA ASN A 80 9.96 6.86 -2.59
C ASN A 80 11.03 5.80 -2.26
N MET A 81 12.22 5.95 -2.85
CA MET A 81 13.34 5.01 -2.68
C MET A 81 13.87 4.92 -1.23
N ARG A 82 13.62 5.93 -0.37
CA ARG A 82 14.01 5.89 1.05
C ARG A 82 13.00 5.14 1.92
N ARG A 83 11.77 4.94 1.43
CA ARG A 83 10.64 4.36 2.19
C ARG A 83 10.02 3.21 1.41
N LEU A 84 10.87 2.36 0.84
CA LEU A 84 10.44 1.24 0.01
C LEU A 84 9.76 0.11 0.80
N ASN A 85 9.76 0.13 2.13
CA ASN A 85 9.15 -0.92 2.97
C ASN A 85 9.57 -2.35 2.60
N LEU A 86 10.81 -2.55 2.07
CA LEU A 86 11.29 -3.86 1.63
C LEU A 86 11.45 -4.86 2.76
N HIS A 87 11.57 -4.38 4.01
CA HIS A 87 11.60 -5.25 5.19
C HIS A 87 10.31 -6.05 5.35
N LEU A 88 9.19 -5.61 4.77
CA LEU A 88 7.92 -6.35 4.76
C LEU A 88 7.94 -7.59 3.87
N LEU A 89 8.89 -7.69 2.93
CA LEU A 89 9.02 -8.87 2.07
C LEU A 89 9.34 -10.13 2.88
N LYS A 90 9.96 -9.99 4.06
CA LYS A 90 10.17 -11.12 4.97
C LYS A 90 8.85 -11.78 5.37
N HIS A 91 7.79 -10.99 5.60
CA HIS A 91 6.48 -11.49 5.98
C HIS A 91 5.77 -12.19 4.81
N LEU A 92 5.98 -11.69 3.58
CA LEU A 92 5.51 -12.37 2.38
C LEU A 92 6.17 -13.75 2.22
N GLN A 93 7.47 -13.84 2.50
CA GLN A 93 8.21 -15.09 2.40
C GLN A 93 7.86 -16.09 3.52
N THR A 94 7.68 -15.64 4.76
CA THR A 94 7.47 -16.53 5.91
C THR A 94 6.01 -16.86 6.17
N SER A 95 5.11 -15.89 5.96
CA SER A 95 3.70 -15.97 6.36
C SER A 95 2.75 -15.87 5.17
N GLY A 96 3.26 -15.72 3.94
CA GLY A 96 2.46 -15.57 2.73
C GLY A 96 1.76 -14.21 2.58
N GLY A 97 1.94 -13.29 3.53
CA GLY A 97 1.20 -12.03 3.57
C GLY A 97 1.40 -11.26 4.87
N PHE A 98 0.69 -10.14 4.99
CA PHE A 98 0.54 -9.38 6.24
C PHE A 98 -0.73 -8.52 6.19
N MET A 99 -1.23 -8.14 7.36
CA MET A 99 -2.38 -7.24 7.52
C MET A 99 -1.90 -5.81 7.74
N LEU A 100 -2.17 -4.91 6.79
CA LEU A 100 -1.80 -3.50 6.91
C LEU A 100 -2.94 -2.69 7.53
N VAL A 101 -2.65 -2.02 8.65
CA VAL A 101 -3.60 -1.13 9.34
C VAL A 101 -3.31 0.33 9.00
N ASP A 102 -4.33 1.05 8.53
CA ASP A 102 -4.29 2.49 8.28
C ASP A 102 -5.70 3.07 8.47
N SER A 103 -5.84 4.40 8.46
CA SER A 103 -7.14 5.06 8.58
C SER A 103 -7.36 6.21 7.62
N SER A 104 -8.62 6.54 7.42
CA SER A 104 -9.08 7.67 6.61
C SER A 104 -10.26 8.34 7.30
N ARG A 105 -10.27 9.68 7.31
CA ARG A 105 -11.37 10.46 7.93
C ARG A 105 -12.53 10.77 7.00
N ARG A 106 -12.33 10.64 5.68
CA ARG A 106 -13.27 11.16 4.66
C ARG A 106 -13.56 10.18 3.53
N LYS A 107 -12.60 9.32 3.21
CA LYS A 107 -12.67 8.35 2.12
C LYS A 107 -12.86 6.95 2.70
N ARG A 108 -13.52 6.07 1.94
CA ARG A 108 -13.67 4.65 2.30
C ARG A 108 -12.33 3.97 2.57
N PHE A 109 -11.32 4.29 1.77
CA PHE A 109 -9.93 3.88 1.99
C PHE A 109 -9.01 5.09 1.88
N PRO A 110 -7.91 5.14 2.66
CA PRO A 110 -6.87 6.13 2.42
C PRO A 110 -6.19 5.86 1.08
N ASP A 111 -5.65 6.91 0.45
CA ASP A 111 -5.00 6.77 -0.86
C ASP A 111 -3.72 5.90 -0.79
N SER A 112 -3.14 5.77 0.41
CA SER A 112 -2.08 4.79 0.70
C SER A 112 -2.52 3.36 0.36
N MET A 113 -3.75 2.97 0.72
CA MET A 113 -4.29 1.65 0.44
C MET A 113 -4.82 1.52 -0.99
N SER A 114 -5.44 2.56 -1.55
CA SER A 114 -6.05 2.46 -2.88
C SER A 114 -5.09 2.65 -4.04
N ARG A 115 -3.92 3.27 -3.81
CA ARG A 115 -2.91 3.55 -4.85
C ARG A 115 -1.51 3.14 -4.43
N THR A 116 -0.98 3.72 -3.34
CA THR A 116 0.44 3.57 -2.99
C THR A 116 0.84 2.12 -2.74
N VAL A 117 0.03 1.35 -1.99
CA VAL A 117 0.27 -0.08 -1.72
C VAL A 117 0.15 -0.92 -2.99
N PRO A 118 -0.91 -0.80 -3.82
CA PRO A 118 -0.97 -1.45 -5.13
C PRO A 118 0.23 -1.17 -6.04
N ILE A 119 0.65 0.10 -6.13
CA ILE A 119 1.81 0.51 -6.93
C ILE A 119 3.08 -0.16 -6.38
N TRP A 120 3.28 -0.12 -5.07
CA TRP A 120 4.41 -0.76 -4.42
C TRP A 120 4.45 -2.27 -4.70
N ALA A 121 3.34 -2.96 -4.52
CA ALA A 121 3.22 -4.40 -4.77
C ALA A 121 3.51 -4.74 -6.24
N ALA A 122 2.94 -3.97 -7.17
CA ALA A 122 3.16 -4.16 -8.60
C ALA A 122 4.63 -3.94 -8.99
N CYS A 123 5.29 -2.91 -8.44
CA CYS A 123 6.72 -2.67 -8.67
C CYS A 123 7.62 -3.77 -8.09
N VAL A 124 7.34 -4.24 -6.86
CA VAL A 124 8.10 -5.35 -6.25
C VAL A 124 7.94 -6.62 -7.08
N ASN A 125 6.71 -7.00 -7.42
CA ASN A 125 6.42 -8.20 -8.20
C ASN A 125 7.15 -8.17 -9.55
N ALA A 126 7.13 -7.01 -10.22
CA ALA A 126 7.80 -6.81 -11.49
C ALA A 126 9.33 -6.94 -11.40
N VAL A 127 9.95 -6.40 -10.34
CA VAL A 127 11.41 -6.56 -10.14
C VAL A 127 11.77 -8.02 -9.86
N VAL A 128 10.99 -8.71 -9.04
CA VAL A 128 11.21 -10.13 -8.74
C VAL A 128 11.07 -10.97 -10.01
N ASP A 129 10.04 -10.71 -10.81
CA ASP A 129 9.81 -11.39 -12.09
C ASP A 129 10.96 -11.15 -13.09
N ARG A 130 11.39 -9.88 -13.27
CA ARG A 130 12.55 -9.54 -14.10
C ARG A 130 13.82 -10.26 -13.65
N TYR A 131 14.05 -10.32 -12.33
CA TYR A 131 15.19 -11.02 -11.77
C TYR A 131 15.14 -12.53 -12.07
N GLN A 132 13.98 -13.17 -11.89
CA GLN A 132 13.78 -14.59 -12.21
C GLN A 132 13.90 -14.88 -13.70
N HIS A 133 13.44 -13.96 -14.56
CA HIS A 133 13.61 -14.07 -16.01
C HIS A 133 15.07 -13.99 -16.43
N ARG A 134 15.86 -13.05 -15.87
CA ARG A 134 17.31 -12.98 -16.13
C ARG A 134 18.02 -14.27 -15.72
N GLN A 135 17.73 -14.77 -14.53
CA GLN A 135 18.26 -16.06 -14.03
C GLN A 135 17.92 -17.24 -14.98
N ARG A 136 16.66 -17.34 -15.44
CA ARG A 136 16.24 -18.38 -16.40
C ARG A 136 16.97 -18.26 -17.74
N GLN A 137 17.16 -17.03 -18.24
CA GLN A 137 17.88 -16.79 -19.49
C GLN A 137 19.37 -17.14 -19.39
N ASP A 138 20.02 -16.80 -18.29
CA ASP A 138 21.44 -17.13 -18.07
C ASP A 138 21.64 -18.64 -17.92
N MET A 139 20.73 -19.33 -17.23
CA MET A 139 20.66 -20.79 -17.20
C MET A 139 20.46 -21.41 -18.58
N HIS A 140 19.58 -20.85 -19.41
CA HIS A 140 19.37 -21.32 -20.79
C HIS A 140 20.57 -21.09 -21.70
N LYS A 141 21.29 -19.97 -21.54
CA LYS A 141 22.57 -19.74 -22.26
C LYS A 141 23.64 -20.76 -21.87
N GLN A 142 23.66 -21.19 -20.60
CA GLN A 142 24.56 -22.24 -20.13
C GLN A 142 24.10 -23.65 -20.53
N PHE A 143 22.79 -23.89 -20.65
CA PHE A 143 22.18 -25.18 -20.97
C PHE A 143 21.05 -25.02 -22.03
N PRO A 144 21.39 -25.02 -23.33
CA PRO A 144 20.46 -24.69 -24.42
C PRO A 144 19.27 -25.65 -24.59
N GLU A 145 19.36 -26.86 -24.04
CA GLU A 145 18.32 -27.90 -24.16
C GLU A 145 17.13 -27.66 -23.22
N ALA A 146 17.23 -26.74 -22.26
CA ALA A 146 16.13 -26.38 -21.37
C ALA A 146 15.09 -25.55 -22.12
N LYS A 147 13.86 -26.09 -22.30
CA LYS A 147 12.72 -25.35 -22.86
C LYS A 147 12.40 -24.14 -21.97
N VAL A 148 12.71 -22.94 -22.43
CA VAL A 148 12.23 -21.70 -21.82
C VAL A 148 10.87 -21.40 -22.45
N ASP A 149 9.83 -21.39 -21.62
CA ASP A 149 8.50 -20.95 -22.04
C ASP A 149 8.55 -19.44 -22.41
N PRO A 150 8.30 -19.06 -23.69
CA PRO A 150 8.43 -17.68 -24.14
C PRO A 150 7.38 -16.72 -23.56
N GLU A 151 6.29 -17.22 -22.99
CA GLU A 151 5.08 -16.43 -22.71
C GLU A 151 4.96 -15.82 -21.31
N THR A 152 6.01 -15.82 -20.48
CA THR A 152 5.92 -15.20 -19.14
C THR A 152 6.23 -13.69 -19.11
N GLN A 153 6.08 -12.95 -20.21
CA GLN A 153 5.99 -11.49 -20.12
C GLN A 153 4.62 -11.11 -19.56
N LEU A 154 4.44 -11.22 -18.24
CA LEU A 154 3.27 -10.63 -17.63
C LEU A 154 3.43 -9.10 -17.71
N PRO A 155 2.54 -8.38 -18.43
CA PRO A 155 2.48 -6.95 -18.30
C PRO A 155 2.17 -6.66 -16.83
N PHE A 156 2.79 -5.61 -16.31
CA PHE A 156 2.65 -5.17 -14.93
C PHE A 156 1.16 -5.13 -14.52
N ASN A 157 0.71 -6.10 -13.73
CA ASN A 157 -0.69 -6.12 -13.33
C ASN A 157 -0.87 -5.21 -12.12
N LEU A 158 -1.17 -3.94 -12.38
CA LEU A 158 -1.59 -3.00 -11.35
C LEU A 158 -3.03 -3.31 -10.91
N TYR A 159 -3.16 -3.92 -9.73
CA TYR A 159 -4.45 -4.26 -9.13
C TYR A 159 -4.96 -3.12 -8.24
N VAL A 160 -5.83 -2.28 -8.80
CA VAL A 160 -6.52 -1.19 -8.08
C VAL A 160 -8.03 -1.40 -8.10
N LEU A 161 -8.72 -0.95 -7.06
CA LEU A 161 -10.18 -1.02 -6.99
C LEU A 161 -10.82 -0.04 -8.00
N PRO A 162 -11.63 -0.51 -8.97
CA PRO A 162 -12.25 0.37 -9.98
C PRO A 162 -13.16 1.46 -9.39
N THR A 163 -13.72 1.22 -8.20
CA THR A 163 -14.53 2.21 -7.47
C THR A 163 -13.71 3.33 -6.83
N MET A 164 -12.38 3.16 -6.72
CA MET A 164 -11.48 4.10 -6.07
C MET A 164 -10.50 4.77 -7.04
N VAL A 165 -10.14 4.07 -8.12
CA VAL A 165 -9.20 4.52 -9.15
C VAL A 165 -9.85 4.30 -10.50
N SER A 166 -10.02 5.39 -11.27
CA SER A 166 -10.64 5.32 -12.59
C SER A 166 -9.75 4.57 -13.59
N ALA A 167 -10.32 4.08 -14.69
CA ALA A 167 -9.54 3.43 -15.75
C ALA A 167 -8.48 4.36 -16.36
N MET A 168 -8.81 5.64 -16.53
CA MET A 168 -7.85 6.66 -16.99
C MET A 168 -6.70 6.84 -16.00
N GLU A 169 -7.02 6.93 -14.70
CA GLU A 169 -6.01 7.07 -13.66
C GLU A 169 -5.13 5.82 -13.56
N LYS A 170 -5.72 4.63 -13.69
CA LYS A 170 -4.98 3.36 -13.75
C LYS A 170 -4.00 3.36 -14.94
N ALA A 171 -4.45 3.72 -16.13
CA ALA A 171 -3.59 3.78 -17.33
C ALA A 171 -2.45 4.81 -17.16
N GLN A 172 -2.73 5.95 -16.52
CA GLN A 172 -1.69 6.93 -16.18
C GLN A 172 -0.64 6.33 -15.23
N LEU A 173 -1.07 5.65 -14.16
CA LEU A 173 -0.15 4.99 -13.22
C LEU A 173 0.70 3.93 -13.93
N GLU A 174 0.09 3.10 -14.77
CA GLU A 174 0.78 2.07 -15.56
C GLU A 174 1.85 2.67 -16.48
N SER A 175 1.58 3.83 -17.10
CA SER A 175 2.57 4.52 -17.94
C SER A 175 3.82 4.99 -17.18
N MET A 176 3.71 5.22 -15.86
CA MET A 176 4.83 5.66 -15.02
C MET A 176 5.63 4.50 -14.44
N MET A 177 5.10 3.27 -14.48
CA MET A 177 5.70 2.12 -13.81
C MET A 177 7.11 1.80 -14.30
N GLU A 178 7.36 1.87 -15.61
CA GLU A 178 8.69 1.58 -16.16
C GLU A 178 9.75 2.51 -15.56
N GLN A 179 9.42 3.80 -15.39
CA GLN A 179 10.32 4.75 -14.76
C GLN A 179 10.62 4.38 -13.31
N TRP A 180 9.61 3.96 -12.54
CA TRP A 180 9.82 3.53 -11.15
C TRP A 180 10.66 2.25 -11.06
N LEU A 181 10.48 1.31 -11.98
CA LEU A 181 11.26 0.07 -12.04
C LEU A 181 12.73 0.34 -12.31
N VAL A 182 13.05 1.17 -13.32
CA VAL A 182 14.43 1.56 -13.61
C VAL A 182 15.08 2.21 -12.37
N LYS A 183 14.37 3.10 -11.67
CA LYS A 183 14.87 3.72 -10.43
C LYS A 183 15.09 2.66 -9.33
N LEU A 184 14.16 1.73 -9.17
CA LEU A 184 14.20 0.70 -8.14
C LEU A 184 15.34 -0.30 -8.40
N GLU A 185 15.48 -0.81 -9.62
CA GLU A 185 16.57 -1.70 -10.03
C GLU A 185 17.93 -1.04 -9.79
N ARG A 186 18.10 0.23 -10.16
CA ARG A 186 19.34 0.99 -9.90
C ARG A 186 19.63 1.11 -8.40
N THR A 187 18.62 1.41 -7.59
CA THR A 187 18.79 1.56 -6.13
C THR A 187 19.19 0.23 -5.48
N LEU A 188 18.62 -0.88 -5.96
CA LEU A 188 18.91 -2.22 -5.45
C LEU A 188 20.31 -2.70 -5.84
N THR A 189 20.78 -2.42 -7.07
CA THR A 189 22.13 -2.78 -7.51
C THR A 189 23.20 -1.97 -6.77
N GLU A 190 23.01 -0.66 -6.60
CA GLU A 190 23.89 0.20 -5.79
C GLU A 190 23.99 -0.29 -4.34
N SER A 191 22.88 -0.70 -3.74
CA SER A 191 22.85 -1.22 -2.36
C SER A 191 23.54 -2.57 -2.20
N THR A 192 23.55 -3.39 -3.27
CA THR A 192 24.20 -4.71 -3.27
C THR A 192 25.71 -4.59 -3.50
N SER A 193 26.15 -3.59 -4.28
CA SER A 193 27.58 -3.32 -4.53
C SER A 193 28.31 -2.69 -3.34
N LEU A 194 27.60 -2.22 -2.32
CA LEU A 194 28.15 -1.61 -1.11
C LEU A 194 28.24 -2.59 0.08
N ARG A 195 28.01 -3.89 -0.15
CA ARG A 195 28.22 -4.99 0.81
C ARG A 195 29.33 -5.90 0.30
#